data_AF-A0A3P7ZMW8-F1
#
_entry.id   AF-A0A3P7ZMW8-F1
#
_cell.length_a   1.000
_cell.length_b   1.000
_cell.length_c   1.000
_cell.angle_alpha   90.00
_cell.angle_beta   90.00
_cell.angle_gamma   90.00
#
_symmetry.space_group_name_H-M   'P 1'
#
loop_
_entity.id
_entity.type
_entity.pdbx_description
1 polymer ?
#
loop_
_entity_poly.entity_id
_entity_poly.type
_entity_poly.pdbx_seq_one_letter_code
_entity_poly.pdbx_strand_id
1 'polypeptide(L)' 'MQHTAGKARGAHAIKIIGWGAENDVPYWLIANSFNDDWGEKGYFRMIRGINECGIEQEVAAGHVQL' A
#
# COMPACT_ATOMS: atom_id res chain seq x y z
N MET A 1 -6.89 -5.87 -1.40
CA MET A 1 -6.76 -6.90 -2.46
C MET A 1 -5.54 -7.75 -2.17
N GLN A 2 -5.63 -9.06 -2.44
CA GLN A 2 -4.54 -10.06 -2.33
C GLN A 2 -4.07 -10.46 -3.73
N HIS A 3 -2.78 -10.72 -3.91
CA HIS A 3 -2.20 -11.19 -5.15
C HIS A 3 -2.74 -12.58 -5.50
N THR A 4 -3.38 -12.69 -6.66
CA THR A 4 -3.98 -13.95 -7.14
C THR A 4 -3.22 -14.55 -8.32
N ALA A 5 -2.61 -13.71 -9.15
CA ALA A 5 -1.87 -14.11 -10.35
C ALA A 5 -0.93 -12.99 -10.84
N GLY A 6 0.09 -13.39 -11.61
CA GLY A 6 1.11 -12.48 -12.15
C GLY A 6 2.53 -12.93 -11.77
N LYS A 7 3.53 -12.55 -12.56
CA LYS A 7 4.95 -12.75 -12.20
C LYS A 7 5.44 -11.52 -11.43
N ALA A 8 6.35 -11.75 -10.48
CA ALA A 8 7.05 -10.67 -9.81
C ALA A 8 7.76 -9.78 -10.86
N ARG A 9 7.53 -8.46 -10.77
CA ARG A 9 8.16 -7.47 -11.67
C ARG A 9 9.30 -6.69 -11.01
N GLY A 10 9.38 -6.73 -9.69
CA GLY A 10 10.33 -5.96 -8.88
C GLY A 10 9.68 -5.49 -7.58
N ALA A 11 10.43 -4.70 -6.82
CA ALA A 11 9.95 -4.00 -5.63
C ALA A 11 9.50 -2.57 -6.01
N HIS A 12 8.55 -2.02 -5.24
CA HIS A 12 8.05 -0.66 -5.43
C HIS A 12 7.83 0.01 -4.08
N ALA A 13 8.49 1.15 -3.85
CA ALA A 13 8.32 1.92 -2.63
C ALA A 13 7.06 2.80 -2.72
N ILE A 14 6.28 2.82 -1.65
CA ILE A 14 5.00 3.55 -1.58
C ILE A 14 4.87 4.34 -0.28
N LYS A 15 3.85 5.21 -0.19
CA LYS A 15 3.55 5.97 1.02
C LYS A 15 2.22 5.51 1.64
N ILE A 16 2.30 4.83 2.78
CA ILE A 16 1.13 4.50 3.60
C ILE A 16 0.64 5.80 4.28
N ILE A 17 -0.64 6.13 4.10
CA ILE A 17 -1.23 7.37 4.64
C ILE A 17 -2.43 7.14 5.55
N GLY A 18 -2.85 5.89 5.72
CA GLY A 18 -3.98 5.54 6.57
C GLY A 18 -4.32 4.06 6.50
N TRP A 19 -5.39 3.70 7.20
CA TRP A 19 -5.92 2.34 7.23
C TRP A 19 -7.43 2.39 7.48
N GLY A 20 -8.08 1.26 7.22
CA GLY A 20 -9.51 1.09 7.52
C GLY A 20 -9.91 -0.37 7.44
N ALA A 21 -11.22 -0.59 7.32
CA ALA A 21 -11.82 -1.86 6.96
C ALA A 21 -13.02 -1.59 6.04
N GLU A 22 -13.23 -2.46 5.05
CA GLU A 22 -14.42 -2.47 4.21
C GLU A 22 -14.96 -3.90 4.17
N ASN A 23 -16.23 -4.09 4.52
CA ASN A 23 -16.86 -5.42 4.63
C ASN A 23 -16.01 -6.41 5.45
N ASP A 24 -15.57 -5.97 6.63
CA ASP A 24 -14.69 -6.72 7.54
C ASP A 24 -13.30 -7.07 6.99
N VAL A 25 -12.92 -6.55 5.80
CA VAL A 25 -11.59 -6.72 5.22
C VAL A 25 -10.72 -5.51 5.57
N PRO A 26 -9.71 -5.66 6.46
CA PRO A 26 -8.80 -4.57 6.80
C PRO A 26 -7.90 -4.18 5.62
N TYR A 27 -7.65 -2.88 5.45
CA TYR A 27 -6.77 -2.37 4.41
C TYR A 27 -5.80 -1.29 4.89
N TRP A 28 -4.70 -1.13 4.13
CA TRP A 28 -3.85 0.05 4.09
C TRP A 28 -4.33 0.99 2.98
N LEU A 29 -4.43 2.29 3.26
CA LEU A 29 -4.63 3.33 2.25
C LEU A 29 -3.26 3.86 1.84
N ILE A 30 -2.98 3.80 0.54
CA ILE A 30 -1.64 4.03 0.01
C ILE A 30 -1.71 5.08 -1.10
N ALA A 31 -0.83 6.07 -1.02
CA ALA A 31 -0.56 7.00 -2.11
C ALA A 31 0.55 6.42 -3.00
N ASN A 32 0.26 6.28 -4.30
CA ASN A 32 1.21 5.83 -5.30
C ASN A 32 1.97 7.02 -5.92
N SER A 33 2.93 6.72 -6.79
CA SER A 33 3.80 7.69 -7.47
C SER A 33 3.69 7.65 -9.01
N PHE A 34 2.57 7.16 -9.55
CA PHE A 34 2.33 7.01 -10.99
C PHE A 34 1.26 7.97 -11.51
N ASN A 35 1.35 9.25 -11.10
CA ASN A 35 0.35 10.29 -11.36
C ASN A 35 -1.05 9.99 -10.77
N ASP A 36 -1.95 10.96 -10.88
CA ASP A 36 -3.32 10.91 -10.34
C ASP A 36 -4.34 10.24 -11.29
N ASP A 37 -3.98 10.00 -12.55
CA ASP A 37 -4.79 9.25 -13.51
C ASP A 37 -4.72 7.72 -13.30
N TRP A 38 -3.79 7.26 -12.46
CA TRP A 38 -3.66 5.86 -12.09
C TRP A 38 -4.53 5.49 -10.87
N GLY A 39 -5.20 4.34 -10.92
CA GLY A 39 -5.92 3.78 -9.78
C GLY A 39 -7.08 4.67 -9.29
N GLU A 40 -7.22 4.81 -7.98
CA GLU A 40 -8.26 5.63 -7.34
C GLU A 40 -7.75 7.07 -7.14
N LYS A 41 -7.54 7.81 -8.23
CA LYS A 41 -6.95 9.18 -8.21
C LYS A 41 -5.51 9.25 -7.67
N GLY A 42 -4.66 8.30 -8.05
CA GLY A 42 -3.29 8.15 -7.56
C GLY A 42 -3.17 7.30 -6.29
N TYR A 43 -4.29 6.78 -5.77
CA TYR A 43 -4.32 5.96 -4.56
C TYR A 43 -4.71 4.51 -4.87
N PHE A 44 -4.39 3.62 -3.94
CA PHE A 44 -4.91 2.27 -3.94
C PHE A 44 -4.97 1.72 -2.51
N ARG A 45 -5.61 0.55 -2.38
CA ARG A 45 -5.81 -0.15 -1.12
C ARG A 45 -5.22 -1.56 -1.20
N MET A 46 -4.41 -1.92 -0.21
CA MET A 46 -3.83 -3.26 -0.07
C MET A 46 -4.38 -3.92 1.19
N ILE A 47 -4.58 -5.24 1.16
CA ILE A 47 -5.06 -5.97 2.35
C ILE A 47 -4.01 -5.84 3.47
N ARG A 48 -4.49 -5.62 4.69
CA ARG A 48 -3.66 -5.35 5.88
C ARG A 48 -3.72 -6.52 6.85
N GLY A 49 -2.63 -6.75 7.57
CA GLY A 49 -2.54 -7.74 8.65
C GLY A 49 -2.11 -9.13 8.20
N ILE A 50 -1.75 -9.30 6.93
CA ILE A 50 -1.25 -10.57 6.38
C ILE A 50 0.09 -10.41 5.63
N ASN A 51 0.75 -9.25 5.76
CA ASN A 51 1.98 -8.91 5.03
C ASN A 51 1.88 -9.18 3.51
N GLU A 52 0.75 -8.81 2.90
CA GLU A 52 0.52 -9.03 1.47
C GLU A 52 1.62 -8.39 0.62
N CYS A 53 2.20 -9.17 -0.31
CA CYS A 53 3.33 -8.74 -1.13
C CYS A 53 4.51 -8.15 -0.34
N GLY A 54 4.66 -8.47 0.95
CA GLY A 54 5.73 -7.95 1.80
C GLY A 54 5.54 -6.50 2.27
N ILE A 55 4.35 -5.91 2.13
CA ILE A 55 4.11 -4.49 2.44
C ILE A 55 4.38 -4.10 3.90
N GLU A 56 4.31 -5.05 4.83
CA GLU A 56 4.53 -4.85 6.27
C GLU A 56 5.95 -5.21 6.71
N GLN A 57 6.81 -5.65 5.77
CA GLN A 57 8.17 -6.11 6.07
C GLN A 57 9.19 -4.97 6.13
N GLU A 58 9.09 -3.99 5.24
CA GLU A 58 10.05 -2.89 5.11
C GLU A 58 9.34 -1.53 5.24
N VAL A 59 9.12 -1.11 6.49
CA VAL A 59 8.51 0.19 6.81
C VAL A 59 9.55 1.12 7.40
N ALA A 60 9.76 2.27 6.75
CA ALA A 60 10.68 3.31 7.21
C ALA A 60 9.92 4.62 7.50
N ALA A 61 10.36 5.31 8.55
CA ALA A 61 9.84 6.62 8.95
C ALA A 61 10.96 7.46 9.58
N GLY A 62 10.71 8.74 9.78
CA GLY A 62 11.62 9.66 10.46
C GLY A 62 10.88 10.77 11.16
N HIS A 63 11.46 11.29 12.25
CA HIS A 63 10.98 12.49 12.93
C HIS A 63 11.74 13.71 12.42
N VAL A 64 11.01 14.75 12.00
CA VAL A 64 11.63 16.03 11.62
C VAL A 64 12.05 16.75 12.90
N GLN A 65 13.34 17.08 12.99
CA GLN A 65 13.84 18.00 14.01
C GLN A 65 13.49 19.43 13.56
N LEU A 66 12.70 20.13 14.37
CA LEU A 66 12.40 21.55 14.18
C LEU A 66 13.47 22.42 14.85
#